data_AF-A0A0N0A0P5-F1
#
_entry.id   AF-A0A0N0A0P5-F1
#
_cell.length_a   1.000
_cell.length_b   1.000
_cell.length_c   1.000
_cell.angle_alpha   90.00
_cell.angle_beta   90.00
_cell.angle_gamma   90.00
#
_symmetry.space_group_name_H-M   'P 1'
#
loop_
_entity.id
_entity.type
_entity.pdbx_description
1 polymer ?
#
loop_
_entity_poly.entity_id
_entity_poly.type
_entity_poly.pdbx_seq_one_letter_code
_entity_poly.pdbx_strand_id
1 'polypeptide(L)'
;MVLERQLGQVRGAAADEAVRSAVDAVFVYMGSGSPGRRRQGKELVRLMEAARKTAAEAGEWHVVRLLQDSLDYAEGRILQQDLEERYRIFQDGARRERSRDFVASSLRTMHQWLVAAGEAYLREHPGASAEETLSHFRAQGEDAAFLRAPDDRPGRYVIPRGAAEISLWLERLLRSERIDVADPAESARRIVGSPQAMALLAADREGRLILQAAELRRRAAGLEELRAVVEDRTATEADLQRALEGNHWIFGGRFVGEAARRRLVPGDEVDIPLIRGDGALHIVELKRAMSLDAPLVKRHRHAWVPAAHVHEAVGQAVNYLVGLDEHRARIREELGIETRRAGALVLVGHPGLHPDVPEGEVNETLRTFNSHVTRVEVLTYKELLDNAERSLAGGVEPV
;
A
#
# COMPACT_ATOMS: atom_id res chain seq x y z
N MET A 1 14.56 -20.53 31.01
CA MET A 1 14.48 -19.07 31.23
C MET A 1 13.22 -18.46 30.63
N VAL A 2 12.88 -18.74 29.37
CA VAL A 2 11.69 -18.17 28.70
C VAL A 2 10.38 -18.58 29.37
N LEU A 3 10.16 -19.89 29.51
CA LEU A 3 8.96 -20.43 30.18
C LEU A 3 8.78 -19.89 31.60
N GLU A 4 9.88 -19.82 32.36
CA GLU A 4 9.86 -19.30 33.73
C GLU A 4 9.45 -17.82 33.80
N ARG A 5 9.96 -16.99 32.87
CA ARG A 5 9.56 -15.58 32.80
C ARG A 5 8.11 -15.42 32.35
N GLN A 6 7.66 -16.22 31.39
CA GLN A 6 6.26 -16.25 30.96
C GLN A 6 5.34 -16.61 32.12
N LEU A 7 5.67 -17.65 32.88
CA LEU A 7 4.93 -18.03 34.09
C LEU A 7 4.95 -16.92 35.16
N GLY A 8 5.98 -16.07 35.16
CA GLY A 8 6.06 -14.91 36.04
C GLY A 8 5.03 -13.83 35.65
N GLN A 9 4.86 -13.61 34.35
CA GLN A 9 3.80 -12.75 33.83
C GLN A 9 2.41 -13.34 34.10
N VAL A 10 2.24 -14.66 33.90
CA VAL A 10 0.99 -15.38 34.21
C VAL A 10 0.61 -15.19 35.69
N ARG A 11 1.57 -15.38 36.59
CA ARG A 11 1.40 -15.17 38.03
C ARG A 11 0.99 -13.73 38.35
N GLY A 12 1.61 -12.75 37.70
CA GLY A 12 1.27 -11.32 37.88
C GLY A 12 -0.10 -10.94 37.33
N ALA A 13 -0.58 -11.66 36.30
CA ALA A 13 -1.87 -11.43 35.68
C ALA A 13 -3.05 -12.11 36.42
N ALA A 14 -2.77 -13.10 37.27
CA ALA A 14 -3.78 -13.79 38.06
C ALA A 14 -4.31 -12.91 39.20
N ALA A 15 -5.63 -12.79 39.31
CA ALA A 15 -6.31 -12.04 40.36
C ALA A 15 -6.72 -12.96 41.53
N ASP A 16 -7.12 -14.19 41.23
CA ASP A 16 -7.55 -15.23 42.16
C ASP A 16 -6.35 -15.91 42.86
N GLU A 17 -6.48 -16.09 44.17
CA GLU A 17 -5.41 -16.61 45.02
C GLU A 17 -5.17 -18.11 44.81
N ALA A 18 -6.21 -18.88 44.47
CA ALA A 18 -6.07 -20.30 44.13
C ALA A 18 -5.34 -20.46 42.80
N VAL A 19 -5.57 -19.56 41.84
CA VAL A 19 -4.84 -19.53 40.56
C VAL A 19 -3.37 -19.19 40.78
N ARG A 20 -3.06 -18.16 41.59
CA ARG A 20 -1.66 -17.84 41.95
C ARG A 20 -0.96 -18.99 42.64
N SER A 21 -1.62 -19.63 43.60
CA SER A 21 -1.09 -20.79 44.32
C SER A 21 -0.79 -21.95 43.37
N ALA A 22 -1.65 -22.19 42.38
CA ALA A 22 -1.44 -23.22 41.37
C ALA A 22 -0.24 -22.90 40.46
N VAL A 23 -0.07 -21.64 40.05
CA VAL A 23 1.12 -21.21 39.29
C VAL A 23 2.39 -21.28 40.14
N ASP A 24 2.32 -20.97 41.44
CA ASP A 24 3.45 -21.09 42.38
C ASP A 24 3.92 -22.54 42.55
N ALA A 25 3.00 -23.51 42.53
CA ALA A 25 3.36 -24.93 42.50
C ALA A 25 4.20 -25.30 41.26
N VAL A 26 3.91 -24.69 40.09
CA VAL A 26 4.70 -24.87 38.87
C VAL A 26 6.12 -24.32 39.07
N PHE A 27 6.26 -23.13 39.65
CA PHE A 27 7.55 -22.52 39.96
C PHE A 27 8.39 -23.36 40.93
N VAL A 28 7.78 -23.84 42.01
CA VAL A 28 8.43 -24.71 42.99
C VAL A 28 8.94 -25.98 42.32
N TYR A 29 8.12 -26.62 41.47
CA TYR A 29 8.56 -27.79 40.73
C TYR A 29 9.73 -27.48 39.80
N MET A 30 9.66 -26.42 39.00
CA MET A 30 10.74 -26.00 38.10
C MET A 30 12.04 -25.70 38.86
N GLY A 31 11.94 -25.10 40.04
CA GLY A 31 13.06 -24.74 40.92
C GLY A 31 13.66 -25.92 41.70
N SER A 32 12.93 -27.01 41.91
CA SER A 32 13.37 -28.18 42.67
C SER A 32 14.44 -29.07 41.98
N GLY A 33 15.03 -28.59 40.89
CA GLY A 33 16.12 -29.25 40.18
C GLY A 33 17.50 -28.95 40.76
N SER A 34 18.54 -29.59 40.19
CA SER A 34 19.94 -29.30 40.53
C SER A 34 20.29 -27.84 40.18
N PRO A 35 21.24 -27.20 40.90
CA PRO A 35 21.65 -25.83 40.61
C PRO A 35 21.99 -25.64 39.12
N GLY A 36 21.30 -24.72 38.46
CA GLY A 36 21.46 -24.44 37.03
C GLY A 36 20.61 -25.29 36.05
N ARG A 37 19.86 -26.30 36.52
CA ARG A 37 18.94 -27.10 35.70
C ARG A 37 17.51 -27.07 36.26
N ARG A 38 16.60 -26.48 35.49
CA ARG A 38 15.16 -26.50 35.82
C ARG A 38 14.57 -27.87 35.54
N ARG A 39 13.73 -28.38 36.45
CA ARG A 39 12.99 -29.62 36.20
C ARG A 39 11.95 -29.40 35.10
N GLN A 40 11.85 -30.39 34.23
CA GLN A 40 10.97 -30.41 33.05
C GLN A 40 10.23 -31.76 33.00
N GLY A 41 9.49 -32.00 31.92
CA GLY A 41 8.83 -33.29 31.64
C GLY A 41 7.36 -33.33 32.06
N LYS A 42 6.79 -34.54 32.08
CA LYS A 42 5.34 -34.77 32.21
C LYS A 42 4.73 -34.15 33.46
N GLU A 43 5.44 -34.13 34.59
CA GLU A 43 4.92 -33.52 35.82
C GLU A 43 4.85 -31.99 35.72
N LEU A 44 5.75 -31.34 34.98
CA LEU A 44 5.66 -29.91 34.71
C LEU A 44 4.39 -29.60 33.90
N VAL A 45 4.14 -30.38 32.86
CA VAL A 45 2.92 -30.29 32.03
C VAL A 45 1.68 -30.48 32.89
N ARG A 46 1.64 -31.53 33.72
CA ARG A 46 0.51 -31.82 34.62
C ARG A 46 0.20 -30.66 35.57
N LEU A 47 1.22 -30.04 36.16
CA LEU A 47 1.03 -28.89 37.05
C LEU A 47 0.51 -27.65 36.29
N MET A 48 0.99 -27.40 35.08
CA MET A 48 0.48 -26.32 34.24
C MET A 48 -0.95 -26.57 33.76
N GLU A 49 -1.34 -27.82 33.46
CA GLU A 49 -2.72 -28.19 33.15
C GLU A 49 -3.66 -27.97 34.34
N ALA A 50 -3.20 -28.33 35.55
CA ALA A 50 -3.93 -28.08 36.78
C ALA A 50 -4.13 -26.58 37.02
N ALA A 51 -3.08 -25.76 36.88
CA ALA A 51 -3.18 -24.31 36.99
C ALA A 51 -4.13 -23.71 35.94
N ARG A 52 -4.11 -24.22 34.70
CA ARG A 52 -5.01 -23.78 33.63
C ARG A 52 -6.46 -24.09 33.97
N LYS A 53 -6.72 -25.29 34.54
CA LYS A 53 -8.05 -25.69 34.98
C LYS A 53 -8.56 -24.80 36.11
N THR A 54 -7.72 -24.53 37.12
CA THR A 54 -8.06 -23.61 38.22
C THR A 54 -8.40 -22.21 37.69
N ALA A 55 -7.63 -21.69 36.73
CA ALA A 55 -7.91 -20.40 36.09
C ALA A 55 -9.25 -20.40 35.34
N ALA A 56 -9.61 -21.50 34.68
CA ALA A 56 -10.89 -21.62 34.00
C ALA A 56 -12.07 -21.66 34.98
N GLU A 57 -11.94 -22.38 36.10
CA GLU A 57 -12.95 -22.45 37.17
C GLU A 57 -13.15 -21.09 37.87
N ALA A 58 -12.08 -20.30 38.01
CA ALA A 58 -12.12 -18.93 38.54
C ALA A 58 -12.57 -17.88 37.51
N GLY A 59 -12.79 -18.25 36.24
CA GLY A 59 -13.21 -17.33 35.17
C GLY A 59 -12.12 -16.42 34.60
N GLU A 60 -10.84 -16.70 34.87
CA GLU A 60 -9.70 -15.91 34.42
C GLU A 60 -9.23 -16.29 33.01
N TRP A 61 -10.08 -16.08 32.01
CA TRP A 61 -9.83 -16.53 30.62
C TRP A 61 -8.53 -16.00 30.00
N HIS A 62 -8.07 -14.81 30.39
CA HIS A 62 -6.77 -14.29 29.97
C HIS A 62 -5.62 -15.18 30.48
N VAL A 63 -5.68 -15.60 31.74
CA VAL A 63 -4.69 -16.47 32.39
C VAL A 63 -4.74 -17.87 31.81
N VAL A 64 -5.95 -18.39 31.51
CA VAL A 64 -6.14 -19.66 30.78
C VAL A 64 -5.36 -19.66 29.46
N ARG A 65 -5.45 -18.57 28.69
CA ARG A 65 -4.73 -18.43 27.41
C ARG A 65 -3.21 -18.41 27.60
N LEU A 66 -2.71 -17.68 28.60
CA LEU A 66 -1.27 -17.60 28.87
C LEU A 66 -0.69 -18.95 29.34
N LEU A 67 -1.45 -19.69 30.13
CA LEU A 67 -1.09 -21.04 30.57
C LEU A 67 -1.14 -22.04 29.41
N GLN A 68 -2.09 -21.89 28.47
CA GLN A 68 -2.13 -22.71 27.26
C GLN A 68 -0.86 -22.56 26.42
N ASP A 69 -0.42 -21.32 26.17
CA ASP A 69 0.79 -21.08 25.37
C ASP A 69 2.06 -21.59 26.09
N SER A 70 2.06 -21.57 27.43
CA SER A 70 3.14 -22.14 28.25
C SER A 70 3.19 -23.67 28.14
N LEU A 71 2.02 -24.32 28.11
CA LEU A 71 1.87 -25.76 27.87
C LEU A 71 2.34 -26.14 26.46
N ASP A 72 1.89 -25.41 25.45
CA ASP A 72 2.27 -25.65 24.06
C ASP A 72 3.78 -25.53 23.85
N TYR A 73 4.44 -24.57 24.52
CA TYR A 73 5.90 -24.50 24.53
C TYR A 73 6.57 -25.68 25.26
N ALA A 74 6.08 -26.05 26.44
CA ALA A 74 6.65 -27.14 27.24
C ALA A 74 6.54 -28.52 26.57
N GLU A 75 5.53 -28.69 25.71
CA GLU A 75 5.31 -29.89 24.91
C GLU A 75 5.99 -29.83 23.52
N GLY A 76 6.71 -28.74 23.23
CA GLY A 76 7.42 -28.56 21.95
C GLY A 76 6.50 -28.27 20.76
N ARG A 77 5.24 -27.88 21.01
CA ARG A 77 4.27 -27.46 19.97
C ARG A 77 4.53 -26.03 19.49
N ILE A 78 5.16 -25.19 20.31
CA ILE A 78 5.58 -23.83 19.99
C ILE A 78 7.10 -23.70 20.21
N LEU A 79 7.82 -23.06 19.29
CA LEU A 79 9.25 -22.85 19.43
C LEU A 79 9.54 -21.68 20.38
N GLN A 80 10.74 -21.68 20.97
CA GLN A 80 11.16 -20.63 21.90
C GLN A 80 11.07 -19.22 21.28
N GLN A 81 11.44 -19.09 20.01
CA GLN A 81 11.43 -17.82 19.27
C GLN A 81 10.00 -17.28 19.12
N ASP A 82 9.05 -18.14 18.76
CA ASP A 82 7.64 -17.78 18.63
C ASP A 82 7.05 -17.32 19.97
N LEU A 83 7.41 -17.99 21.07
CA LEU A 83 6.96 -17.63 22.41
C LEU A 83 7.57 -16.28 22.88
N GLU A 84 8.84 -16.05 22.60
CA GLU A 84 9.54 -14.79 22.91
C GLU A 84 8.96 -13.59 22.15
N GLU A 85 8.64 -13.75 20.87
CA GLU A 85 8.04 -12.70 20.05
C GLU A 85 6.60 -12.38 20.46
N ARG A 86 5.79 -13.43 20.69
CA ARG A 86 4.36 -13.29 21.00
C ARG A 86 4.10 -12.54 22.31
N TYR A 87 4.99 -12.69 23.29
CA TYR A 87 4.84 -12.09 24.63
C TYR A 87 5.88 -11.04 24.97
N ARG A 88 6.79 -10.74 24.04
CA ARG A 88 7.90 -9.80 24.23
C ARG A 88 8.59 -10.02 25.58
N ILE A 89 8.87 -11.28 25.93
CA ILE A 89 9.35 -11.71 27.26
C ILE A 89 10.66 -11.02 27.67
N PHE A 90 11.36 -10.44 26.69
CA PHE A 90 12.50 -9.54 26.85
C PHE A 90 12.13 -8.14 26.32
N GLN A 91 11.45 -7.32 27.12
CA GLN A 91 11.35 -5.88 26.86
C GLN A 91 12.42 -5.14 27.67
N ASP A 92 13.59 -5.00 27.06
CA ASP A 92 14.44 -3.81 27.07
C ASP A 92 15.67 -4.10 26.22
N GLY A 93 15.73 -3.45 25.06
CA GLY A 93 16.82 -3.56 24.08
C GLY A 93 16.30 -3.61 22.65
N ALA A 94 16.91 -2.82 21.77
CA ALA A 94 16.65 -2.86 20.32
C ALA A 94 16.61 -4.31 19.82
N ARG A 95 15.68 -4.57 18.88
CA ARG A 95 15.54 -5.82 18.10
C ARG A 95 16.92 -6.47 17.98
N ARG A 96 17.16 -7.66 18.55
CA ARG A 96 18.51 -8.26 18.63
C ARG A 96 19.11 -8.41 17.21
N GLU A 97 19.86 -7.40 16.79
CA GLU A 97 20.52 -7.33 15.49
C GLU A 97 21.44 -8.52 15.27
N ARG A 98 21.97 -9.14 16.34
CA ARG A 98 22.82 -10.34 16.27
C ARG A 98 22.22 -11.52 15.50
N SER A 99 20.92 -11.79 15.59
CA SER A 99 20.32 -12.91 14.84
C SER A 99 20.13 -12.57 13.37
N ARG A 100 19.77 -11.32 13.08
CA ARG A 100 19.71 -10.79 11.72
C ARG A 100 21.09 -10.73 11.09
N ASP A 101 22.08 -10.21 11.79
CA ASP A 101 23.46 -10.03 11.33
C ASP A 101 24.18 -11.36 11.17
N PHE A 102 23.89 -12.34 12.04
CA PHE A 102 24.37 -13.71 11.88
C PHE A 102 23.78 -14.33 10.61
N VAL A 103 22.45 -14.30 10.43
CA VAL A 103 21.79 -14.86 9.23
C VAL A 103 22.23 -14.12 7.96
N ALA A 104 22.30 -12.79 8.00
CA ALA A 104 22.75 -11.95 6.88
C ALA A 104 24.22 -12.21 6.54
N SER A 105 25.08 -12.37 7.55
CA SER A 105 26.50 -12.68 7.33
C SER A 105 26.67 -14.10 6.80
N SER A 106 25.96 -15.09 7.34
CA SER A 106 26.00 -16.47 6.85
C SER A 106 25.51 -16.58 5.40
N LEU A 107 24.39 -15.92 5.07
CA LEU A 107 23.86 -15.87 3.70
C LEU A 107 24.84 -15.18 2.75
N ARG A 108 25.42 -14.04 3.15
CA ARG A 108 26.42 -13.33 2.35
C ARG A 108 27.65 -14.19 2.10
N THR A 109 28.17 -14.87 3.12
CA THR A 109 29.34 -15.74 2.99
C THR A 109 29.06 -16.94 2.09
N MET A 110 27.88 -17.57 2.21
CA MET A 110 27.48 -18.65 1.30
C MET A 110 27.35 -18.15 -0.14
N HIS A 111 26.78 -16.96 -0.36
CA HIS A 111 26.62 -16.39 -1.69
C HIS A 111 27.97 -16.05 -2.33
N GLN A 112 28.88 -15.44 -1.57
CA GLN A 112 30.25 -15.16 -2.02
C GLN A 112 31.02 -16.44 -2.38
N TRP A 113 30.86 -17.49 -1.57
CA TRP A 113 31.45 -18.79 -1.86
C TRP A 113 30.89 -19.40 -3.15
N LEU A 114 29.57 -19.35 -3.35
CA LEU A 114 28.91 -19.93 -4.52
C LEU A 114 29.31 -19.20 -5.81
N VAL A 115 29.43 -17.87 -5.77
CA VAL A 115 29.94 -17.07 -6.89
C VAL A 115 31.40 -17.45 -7.20
N ALA A 116 32.26 -17.53 -6.19
CA ALA A 116 33.66 -17.89 -6.39
C ALA A 116 33.84 -19.32 -6.94
N ALA A 117 33.02 -20.27 -6.48
CA ALA A 117 33.00 -21.64 -7.01
C ALA A 117 32.52 -21.67 -8.47
N GLY A 118 31.49 -20.90 -8.82
CA GLY A 118 31.00 -20.78 -10.20
C GLY A 118 32.02 -20.16 -11.14
N GLU A 119 32.66 -19.06 -10.71
CA GLU A 119 33.74 -18.42 -11.48
C GLU A 119 34.93 -19.36 -11.70
N ALA A 120 35.29 -20.16 -10.70
CA ALA A 120 36.34 -21.17 -10.85
C ALA A 120 35.94 -22.25 -11.85
N TYR A 121 34.72 -22.79 -11.73
CA TYR A 121 34.20 -23.81 -12.64
C TYR A 121 34.15 -23.33 -14.09
N LEU A 122 33.62 -22.12 -14.32
CA LEU A 122 33.54 -21.51 -15.65
C LEU A 122 34.91 -21.17 -16.25
N ARG A 123 35.91 -20.87 -15.41
CA ARG A 123 37.29 -20.65 -15.87
C ARG A 123 37.93 -21.95 -16.35
N GLU A 124 37.65 -23.06 -15.67
CA GLU A 124 38.12 -24.40 -16.05
C GLU A 124 37.30 -24.98 -17.21
N HIS A 125 36.05 -24.54 -17.36
CA HIS A 125 35.10 -25.01 -18.38
C HIS A 125 34.47 -23.82 -19.13
N PRO A 126 35.25 -23.11 -19.99
CA PRO A 126 34.83 -21.85 -20.64
C PRO A 126 33.69 -21.98 -21.67
N GLY A 127 33.12 -23.17 -21.83
CA GLY A 127 31.93 -23.44 -22.66
C GLY A 127 30.78 -24.10 -21.90
N ALA A 128 30.86 -24.21 -20.57
CA ALA A 128 29.79 -24.81 -19.78
C ALA A 128 28.50 -24.01 -19.90
N SER A 129 27.42 -24.72 -20.21
CA SER A 129 26.07 -24.17 -20.23
C SER A 129 25.59 -23.81 -18.82
N ALA A 130 24.53 -23.01 -18.75
CA ALA A 130 23.87 -22.70 -17.48
C ALA A 130 23.38 -23.98 -16.76
N GLU A 131 22.95 -24.99 -17.52
CA GLU A 131 22.49 -26.27 -16.98
C GLU A 131 23.63 -27.09 -16.36
N GLU A 132 24.80 -27.12 -17.01
CA GLU A 132 26.00 -27.79 -16.49
C GLU A 132 26.55 -27.07 -15.25
N THR A 133 26.54 -25.74 -15.26
CA THR A 133 26.95 -24.92 -14.10
C THR A 133 26.01 -25.11 -12.90
N LEU A 134 24.69 -25.14 -13.14
CA LEU A 134 23.72 -25.42 -12.09
C LEU A 134 23.80 -26.87 -11.57
N SER A 135 24.11 -27.82 -12.44
CA SER A 135 24.33 -29.22 -12.06
C SER A 135 25.59 -29.38 -11.21
N HIS A 136 26.66 -28.63 -11.50
CA HIS A 136 27.86 -28.55 -10.66
C HIS A 136 27.54 -28.03 -9.26
N PHE A 137 26.75 -26.95 -9.14
CA PHE A 137 26.32 -26.44 -7.84
C PHE A 137 25.41 -27.40 -7.07
N ARG A 138 24.52 -28.13 -7.74
CA ARG A 138 23.70 -29.16 -7.10
C ARG A 138 24.56 -30.29 -6.53
N ALA A 139 25.53 -30.79 -7.31
CA ALA A 139 26.48 -31.79 -6.86
C ALA A 139 27.31 -31.31 -5.66
N GLN A 140 27.81 -30.07 -5.68
CA GLN A 140 28.50 -29.47 -4.51
C GLN A 140 27.60 -29.30 -3.28
N GLY A 141 26.31 -29.01 -3.49
CA GLY A 141 25.32 -28.89 -2.41
C GLY A 141 25.00 -30.23 -1.73
N GLU A 142 25.07 -31.34 -2.46
CA GLU A 142 24.94 -32.70 -1.91
C GLU A 142 26.13 -33.06 -1.01
N ASP A 143 27.34 -32.59 -1.33
CA ASP A 143 28.56 -32.78 -0.52
C ASP A 143 28.57 -31.96 0.78
N ALA A 144 27.90 -30.80 0.79
CA ALA A 144 27.82 -29.91 1.96
C ALA A 144 26.99 -30.49 3.13
N ALA A 145 26.14 -31.49 2.87
CA ALA A 145 25.24 -32.09 3.86
C ALA A 145 25.95 -32.94 4.94
N PHE A 146 27.27 -33.14 4.86
CA PHE A 146 27.98 -34.12 5.69
C PHE A 146 29.27 -33.63 6.42
N LEU A 147 29.43 -32.33 6.63
CA LEU A 147 30.64 -31.79 7.26
C LEU A 147 30.60 -31.81 8.81
N ARG A 148 31.47 -32.62 9.45
CA ARG A 148 32.00 -32.40 10.81
C ARG A 148 33.49 -32.73 10.91
N ALA A 149 34.22 -31.92 11.69
CA ALA A 149 35.65 -32.07 11.96
C ALA A 149 35.86 -32.97 13.20
N PRO A 150 36.60 -34.09 13.12
CA PRO A 150 36.87 -34.95 14.26
C PRO A 150 38.09 -34.47 15.05
N ASP A 151 38.06 -34.70 16.36
CA ASP A 151 39.05 -34.17 17.32
C ASP A 151 40.45 -34.79 17.19
N ASP A 152 40.59 -35.93 16.51
CA ASP A 152 41.88 -36.64 16.30
C ASP A 152 42.68 -36.09 15.11
N ARG A 153 42.05 -35.32 14.22
CA ARG A 153 42.65 -34.79 12.98
C ARG A 153 42.16 -33.38 12.68
N PRO A 154 42.77 -32.35 13.29
CA PRO A 154 42.43 -30.96 13.02
C PRO A 154 42.52 -30.65 11.52
N GLY A 155 41.41 -30.24 10.90
CA GLY A 155 41.35 -29.78 9.51
C GLY A 155 40.82 -30.78 8.47
N ARG A 156 40.27 -31.94 8.85
CA ARG A 156 39.54 -32.85 7.92
C ARG A 156 38.14 -33.18 8.42
N TYR A 157 37.24 -33.63 7.54
CA TYR A 157 35.83 -33.91 7.86
C TYR A 157 35.45 -35.37 7.50
N VAL A 158 34.65 -36.07 8.33
CA VAL A 158 34.22 -37.47 8.12
C VAL A 158 32.74 -37.70 8.52
N ILE A 159 32.04 -38.63 7.85
CA ILE A 159 30.58 -38.87 7.94
C ILE A 159 30.20 -40.08 8.82
N PRO A 160 29.50 -39.90 9.95
CA PRO A 160 28.76 -40.99 10.61
C PRO A 160 27.25 -40.77 10.62
N ARG A 161 26.51 -41.88 10.45
CA ARG A 161 25.05 -41.98 10.24
C ARG A 161 24.23 -41.52 11.45
N GLY A 162 23.20 -40.71 11.21
CA GLY A 162 22.02 -40.56 12.08
C GLY A 162 21.74 -39.14 12.60
N ALA A 163 21.16 -38.27 11.76
CA ALA A 163 20.53 -37.02 12.20
C ALA A 163 19.42 -36.61 11.21
N ALA A 164 18.23 -37.20 11.39
CA ALA A 164 17.08 -37.01 10.50
C ALA A 164 16.17 -35.83 10.88
N GLU A 165 16.42 -35.12 11.99
CA GLU A 165 15.47 -34.12 12.50
C GLU A 165 15.68 -32.68 12.00
N ILE A 166 16.93 -32.25 11.75
CA ILE A 166 17.21 -30.87 11.31
C ILE A 166 16.93 -30.70 9.80
N SER A 167 17.21 -31.75 9.01
CA SER A 167 16.94 -31.75 7.57
C SER A 167 15.45 -31.70 7.24
N LEU A 168 14.60 -32.33 8.05
CA LEU A 168 13.14 -32.34 7.89
C LEU A 168 12.50 -30.97 8.20
N TRP A 169 13.13 -30.18 9.09
CA TRP A 169 12.69 -28.81 9.38
C TRP A 169 13.07 -27.84 8.26
N LEU A 170 14.30 -27.91 7.73
CA LEU A 170 14.73 -27.11 6.58
C LEU A 170 13.97 -27.48 5.30
N GLU A 171 13.71 -28.76 5.05
CA GLU A 171 12.91 -29.23 3.91
C GLU A 171 11.47 -28.70 3.98
N ARG A 172 10.85 -28.69 5.18
CA ARG A 172 9.50 -28.13 5.36
C ARG A 172 9.48 -26.61 5.22
N LEU A 173 10.52 -25.91 5.71
CA LEU A 173 10.61 -24.46 5.60
C LEU A 173 10.77 -23.99 4.14
N LEU A 174 11.49 -24.77 3.32
CA LEU A 174 11.72 -24.49 1.90
C LEU A 174 10.59 -24.98 0.98
N ARG A 175 9.85 -26.04 1.36
CA ARG A 175 8.70 -26.56 0.58
C ARG A 175 7.36 -25.96 0.95
N SER A 176 7.15 -25.48 2.17
CA SER A 176 5.96 -24.69 2.49
C SER A 176 6.18 -23.30 1.92
N GLU A 177 5.25 -22.79 1.12
CA GLU A 177 5.18 -21.46 0.47
C GLU A 177 5.23 -20.28 1.48
N ARG A 178 6.19 -20.28 2.41
CA ARG A 178 6.38 -19.34 3.52
C ARG A 178 7.62 -18.46 3.33
N ILE A 179 8.40 -18.72 2.28
CA ILE A 179 9.45 -17.84 1.79
C ILE A 179 9.01 -17.38 0.41
N ASP A 180 8.29 -16.27 0.38
CA ASP A 180 8.19 -15.49 -0.85
C ASP A 180 9.54 -14.80 -1.06
N VAL A 181 10.25 -15.16 -2.14
CA VAL A 181 11.26 -14.26 -2.70
C VAL A 181 10.51 -13.13 -3.38
N ALA A 182 9.94 -12.26 -2.57
CA ALA A 182 9.36 -11.03 -3.05
C ALA A 182 10.52 -10.11 -3.41
N ASP A 183 10.54 -9.66 -4.66
CA ASP A 183 11.44 -8.60 -5.13
C ASP A 183 11.50 -7.51 -4.04
N PRO A 184 12.69 -7.16 -3.49
CA PRO A 184 12.81 -6.15 -2.45
C PRO A 184 12.13 -4.83 -2.84
N ALA A 185 12.07 -4.51 -4.14
CA ALA A 185 11.32 -3.37 -4.65
C ALA A 185 9.80 -3.61 -4.58
N GLU A 186 9.32 -4.82 -4.86
CA GLU A 186 7.91 -5.18 -4.73
C GLU A 186 7.46 -5.24 -3.27
N SER A 187 8.26 -5.81 -2.37
CA SER A 187 8.01 -5.80 -0.92
C SER A 187 8.04 -4.39 -0.34
N ALA A 188 9.00 -3.56 -0.76
CA ALA A 188 9.05 -2.16 -0.37
C ALA A 188 7.83 -1.38 -0.91
N ARG A 189 7.42 -1.62 -2.16
CA ARG A 189 6.16 -1.10 -2.73
C ARG A 189 4.93 -1.55 -1.93
N ARG A 190 4.89 -2.82 -1.51
CA ARG A 190 3.80 -3.41 -0.70
C ARG A 190 3.75 -2.82 0.70
N ILE A 191 4.91 -2.59 1.32
CA ILE A 191 5.03 -1.99 2.67
C ILE A 191 4.65 -0.51 2.60
N VAL A 192 5.19 0.27 1.66
CA VAL A 192 4.83 1.68 1.44
C VAL A 192 3.34 1.82 1.09
N GLY A 193 2.78 0.87 0.35
CA GLY A 193 1.35 0.84 0.02
C GLY A 193 0.44 0.28 1.13
N SER A 194 0.99 -0.20 2.25
CA SER A 194 0.17 -0.76 3.33
C SER A 194 -0.55 0.33 4.12
N PRO A 195 -1.83 0.17 4.48
CA PRO A 195 -2.56 1.14 5.29
C PRO A 195 -1.86 1.48 6.61
N GLN A 196 -1.17 0.50 7.21
CA GLN A 196 -0.43 0.65 8.45
C GLN A 196 0.84 1.51 8.28
N ALA A 197 1.61 1.32 7.21
CA ALA A 197 2.77 2.16 6.95
C ALA A 197 2.36 3.59 6.58
N MET A 198 1.29 3.75 5.81
CA MET A 198 0.72 5.06 5.49
C MET A 198 0.23 5.79 6.75
N ALA A 199 -0.42 5.08 7.68
CA ALA A 199 -0.83 5.63 8.97
C ALA A 199 0.37 6.08 9.84
N LEU A 200 1.46 5.29 9.83
CA LEU A 200 2.70 5.66 10.53
C LEU A 200 3.36 6.90 9.91
N LEU A 201 3.46 6.96 8.57
CA LEU A 201 3.98 8.13 7.86
C LEU A 201 3.11 9.37 8.08
N ALA A 202 1.78 9.22 8.10
CA ALA A 202 0.86 10.32 8.35
C ALA A 202 0.89 10.83 9.80
N ALA A 203 1.22 9.96 10.77
CA ALA A 203 1.37 10.35 12.17
C ALA A 203 2.68 11.12 12.43
N ASP A 204 3.73 10.83 11.65
CA ASP A 204 5.03 11.48 11.74
C ASP A 204 5.08 12.82 10.97
N ARG A 205 5.92 13.77 11.42
CA ARG A 205 6.07 15.07 10.75
C ARG A 205 6.85 14.95 9.44
N GLU A 206 7.95 14.20 9.44
CA GLU A 206 8.77 14.00 8.24
C GLU A 206 8.05 13.09 7.24
N GLY A 207 7.36 12.06 7.74
CA GLY A 207 6.47 11.22 6.95
C GLY A 207 5.38 12.02 6.24
N ARG A 208 4.72 12.97 6.91
CA ARG A 208 3.76 13.88 6.27
C ARG A 208 4.37 14.73 5.16
N LEU A 209 5.58 15.24 5.35
CA LEU A 209 6.28 16.00 4.31
C LEU A 209 6.60 15.12 3.09
N ILE A 210 7.01 13.87 3.30
CA ILE A 210 7.26 12.91 2.22
C ILE A 210 5.96 12.59 1.47
N LEU A 211 4.86 12.35 2.18
CA LEU A 211 3.56 12.09 1.57
C LEU A 211 3.06 13.30 0.75
N GLN A 212 3.24 14.51 1.27
CA GLN A 212 2.92 15.74 0.56
C GLN A 212 3.79 15.91 -0.69
N ALA A 213 5.10 15.71 -0.58
CA ALA A 213 6.02 15.80 -1.71
C ALA A 213 5.71 14.75 -2.80
N ALA A 214 5.37 13.52 -2.39
CA ALA A 214 4.95 12.46 -3.30
C ALA A 214 3.64 12.80 -4.03
N GLU A 215 2.66 13.34 -3.30
CA GLU A 215 1.40 13.80 -3.88
C GLU A 215 1.60 14.98 -4.83
N LEU A 216 2.41 15.98 -4.45
CA LEU A 216 2.75 17.11 -5.31
C LEU A 216 3.44 16.64 -6.60
N ARG A 217 4.38 15.69 -6.49
CA ARG A 217 5.04 15.09 -7.67
C ARG A 217 4.06 14.33 -8.55
N ARG A 218 3.13 13.56 -7.96
CA ARG A 218 2.08 12.84 -8.70
C ARG A 218 1.19 13.81 -9.47
N ARG A 219 0.74 14.88 -8.81
CA ARG A 219 -0.07 15.92 -9.43
C ARG A 219 0.67 16.68 -10.53
N ALA A 220 1.93 17.03 -10.31
CA ALA A 220 2.77 17.66 -11.33
C ALA A 220 2.91 16.75 -12.56
N ALA A 221 3.18 15.45 -12.38
CA ALA A 221 3.28 14.52 -13.48
C ALA A 221 1.96 14.38 -14.26
N GLY A 222 0.82 14.28 -13.55
CA GLY A 222 -0.50 14.23 -14.19
C GLY A 222 -0.85 15.51 -14.94
N LEU A 223 -0.41 16.68 -14.45
CA LEU A 223 -0.62 17.95 -15.13
C LEU A 223 0.20 18.06 -16.42
N GLU A 224 1.46 17.59 -16.41
CA GLU A 224 2.29 17.52 -17.61
C GLU A 224 1.71 16.57 -18.66
N GLU A 225 1.20 15.41 -18.24
CA GLU A 225 0.52 14.47 -19.13
C GLU A 225 -0.73 15.12 -19.76
N LEU A 226 -1.58 15.75 -18.96
CA LEU A 226 -2.75 16.46 -19.47
C LEU A 226 -2.36 17.57 -20.45
N ARG A 227 -1.33 18.37 -20.14
CA ARG A 227 -0.82 19.42 -21.02
C ARG A 227 -0.45 18.87 -22.40
N ALA A 228 0.28 17.75 -22.43
CA ALA A 228 0.67 17.12 -23.68
C ALA A 228 -0.55 16.71 -24.53
N VAL A 229 -1.60 16.15 -23.91
CA VAL A 229 -2.84 15.77 -24.62
C VAL A 229 -3.64 16.99 -25.08
N VAL A 230 -3.71 18.05 -24.26
CA VAL A 230 -4.42 19.29 -24.59
C VAL A 230 -3.80 19.99 -25.80
N GLU A 231 -2.47 19.99 -25.89
CA GLU A 231 -1.71 20.66 -26.95
C GLU A 231 -1.64 19.84 -28.25
N ASP A 232 -1.95 18.53 -28.18
CA ASP A 232 -2.02 17.64 -29.34
C ASP A 232 -3.24 17.98 -30.23
N ARG A 233 -2.96 18.35 -31.48
CA ARG A 233 -3.97 18.68 -32.51
C ARG A 233 -4.74 17.48 -33.03
N THR A 234 -4.37 16.27 -32.62
CA THR A 234 -5.03 15.02 -33.00
C THR A 234 -5.79 14.37 -31.84
N ALA A 235 -5.61 14.87 -30.61
CA ALA A 235 -6.25 14.31 -29.42
C ALA A 235 -7.77 14.36 -29.51
N THR A 236 -8.42 13.27 -29.14
CA THR A 236 -9.89 13.17 -29.11
C THR A 236 -10.43 13.53 -27.72
N GLU A 237 -11.75 13.69 -27.60
CA GLU A 237 -12.42 13.83 -26.29
C GLU A 237 -12.14 12.64 -25.37
N ALA A 238 -12.02 11.43 -25.91
CA ALA A 238 -11.70 10.23 -25.15
C ALA A 238 -10.26 10.25 -24.59
N ASP A 239 -9.31 10.84 -25.30
CA ASP A 239 -7.93 10.99 -24.83
C ASP A 239 -7.85 12.03 -23.71
N LEU A 240 -8.58 13.14 -23.86
CA LEU A 240 -8.71 14.19 -22.84
C LEU A 240 -9.39 13.63 -21.57
N GLN A 241 -10.45 12.84 -21.74
CA GLN A 241 -11.12 12.18 -20.63
C GLN A 241 -10.18 11.26 -19.86
N ARG A 242 -9.40 10.44 -20.57
CA ARG A 242 -8.42 9.52 -19.96
C ARG A 242 -7.33 10.26 -19.20
N ALA A 243 -6.84 11.38 -19.73
CA ALA A 243 -5.85 12.21 -19.05
C ALA A 243 -6.40 12.90 -17.78
N LEU A 244 -7.70 13.20 -17.75
CA LEU A 244 -8.38 13.83 -16.60
C LEU A 244 -8.84 12.83 -15.54
N GLU A 245 -8.99 11.55 -15.88
CA GLU A 245 -9.50 10.51 -14.97
C GLU A 245 -8.63 10.38 -13.70
N GLY A 246 -9.27 10.47 -12.53
CA GLY A 246 -8.56 10.40 -11.24
C GLY A 246 -7.79 11.68 -10.86
N ASN A 247 -7.83 12.71 -11.69
CA ASN A 247 -7.20 14.01 -11.48
C ASN A 247 -8.20 15.13 -11.12
N HIS A 248 -9.29 14.83 -10.41
CA HIS A 248 -10.30 15.82 -9.99
C HIS A 248 -9.76 17.11 -9.34
N TRP A 249 -8.59 17.06 -8.71
CA TRP A 249 -7.92 18.22 -8.11
C TRP A 249 -7.61 19.33 -9.14
N ILE A 250 -7.46 18.99 -10.43
CA ILE A 250 -7.20 19.94 -11.54
C ILE A 250 -8.35 20.94 -11.69
N PHE A 251 -9.58 20.53 -11.36
CA PHE A 251 -10.75 21.40 -11.39
C PHE A 251 -10.84 22.34 -10.16
N GLY A 252 -9.87 22.27 -9.24
CA GLY A 252 -9.74 23.13 -8.06
C GLY A 252 -10.24 22.50 -6.76
N GLY A 253 -9.89 23.12 -5.63
CA GLY A 253 -10.14 22.59 -4.27
C GLY A 253 -11.60 22.48 -3.83
N ARG A 254 -12.57 22.87 -4.68
CA ARG A 254 -14.01 22.71 -4.40
C ARG A 254 -14.51 21.28 -4.58
N PHE A 255 -13.72 20.44 -5.26
CA PHE A 255 -14.04 19.04 -5.57
C PHE A 255 -13.23 18.10 -4.68
N VAL A 256 -13.90 17.10 -4.12
CA VAL A 256 -13.31 16.15 -3.17
C VAL A 256 -13.20 14.73 -3.73
N GLY A 257 -13.70 14.50 -4.95
CA GLY A 257 -13.63 13.22 -5.63
C GLY A 257 -14.51 13.15 -6.86
N GLU A 258 -14.69 11.92 -7.35
CA GLU A 258 -15.46 11.58 -8.54
C GLU A 258 -16.48 10.49 -8.17
N ALA A 259 -17.68 10.55 -8.73
CA ALA A 259 -18.69 9.51 -8.54
C ALA A 259 -18.29 8.24 -9.30
N ALA A 260 -18.47 7.08 -8.67
CA ALA A 260 -18.12 5.80 -9.27
C ALA A 260 -18.95 5.43 -10.52
N ARG A 261 -20.10 6.08 -10.75
CA ARG A 261 -20.99 5.82 -11.89
C ARG A 261 -21.14 7.07 -12.75
N ARG A 262 -20.90 6.90 -14.06
CA ARG A 262 -21.10 7.93 -15.09
C ARG A 262 -22.53 7.96 -15.64
N ARG A 263 -23.18 6.79 -15.72
CA ARG A 263 -24.59 6.68 -16.11
C ARG A 263 -25.50 6.88 -14.89
N LEU A 264 -25.86 8.14 -14.66
CA LEU A 264 -26.73 8.55 -13.55
C LEU A 264 -28.19 8.58 -13.96
N VAL A 265 -28.47 8.82 -15.24
CA VAL A 265 -29.81 8.86 -15.85
C VAL A 265 -29.86 7.82 -16.98
N PRO A 266 -30.96 7.09 -17.18
CA PRO A 266 -31.06 6.13 -18.28
C PRO A 266 -30.85 6.82 -19.63
N GLY A 267 -29.94 6.29 -20.46
CA GLY A 267 -29.64 6.83 -21.79
C GLY A 267 -28.52 7.87 -21.82
N ASP A 268 -28.20 8.49 -20.69
CA ASP A 268 -27.19 9.54 -20.60
C ASP A 268 -25.94 9.06 -19.83
N GLU A 269 -24.77 9.33 -20.40
CA GLU A 269 -23.47 9.11 -19.77
C GLU A 269 -22.73 10.44 -19.71
N VAL A 270 -22.40 10.89 -18.50
CA VAL A 270 -21.61 12.12 -18.31
C VAL A 270 -20.12 11.81 -18.41
N ASP A 271 -19.30 12.75 -18.89
CA ASP A 271 -17.87 12.51 -19.06
C ASP A 271 -17.16 12.33 -17.72
N ILE A 272 -17.26 13.35 -16.85
CA ILE A 272 -16.64 13.31 -15.53
C ILE A 272 -17.64 13.76 -14.45
N PRO A 273 -18.12 12.86 -13.58
CA PRO A 273 -19.02 13.21 -12.49
C PRO A 273 -18.23 13.61 -11.23
N LEU A 274 -17.90 14.89 -11.05
CA LEU A 274 -17.21 15.38 -9.85
C LEU A 274 -18.16 15.48 -8.65
N ILE A 275 -17.62 15.27 -7.45
CA ILE A 275 -18.32 15.48 -6.18
C ILE A 275 -17.72 16.71 -5.49
N ARG A 276 -18.59 17.67 -5.17
CA ARG A 276 -18.22 18.87 -4.40
C ARG A 276 -18.07 18.55 -2.92
N GLY A 277 -17.35 19.40 -2.19
CA GLY A 277 -17.19 19.27 -0.73
C GLY A 277 -18.50 19.27 0.08
N ASP A 278 -19.60 19.78 -0.48
CA ASP A 278 -20.94 19.73 0.11
C ASP A 278 -21.79 18.52 -0.36
N GLY A 279 -21.17 17.57 -1.05
CA GLY A 279 -21.79 16.33 -1.56
C GLY A 279 -22.62 16.52 -2.83
N ALA A 280 -22.72 17.75 -3.36
CA ALA A 280 -23.44 17.99 -4.61
C ALA A 280 -22.63 17.50 -5.82
N LEU A 281 -23.32 16.90 -6.79
CA LEU A 281 -22.73 16.51 -8.07
C LEU A 281 -22.30 17.74 -8.88
N HIS A 282 -21.22 17.64 -9.63
CA HIS A 282 -20.87 18.60 -10.66
C HIS A 282 -20.35 17.85 -11.87
N ILE A 283 -21.06 17.94 -12.99
CA ILE A 283 -20.68 17.20 -14.20
C ILE A 283 -19.68 18.01 -15.01
N VAL A 284 -18.75 17.34 -15.67
CA VAL A 284 -17.92 17.96 -16.71
C VAL A 284 -18.34 17.39 -18.05
N GLU A 285 -18.61 18.27 -18.99
CA GLU A 285 -18.83 17.97 -20.40
C GLU A 285 -17.56 18.34 -21.16
N LEU A 286 -16.94 17.36 -21.81
CA LEU A 286 -15.70 17.55 -22.54
C LEU A 286 -16.00 17.80 -24.01
N LYS A 287 -15.32 18.80 -24.56
CA LYS A 287 -15.18 19.01 -26.00
C LYS A 287 -13.72 18.98 -26.38
N ARG A 288 -13.43 18.82 -27.66
CA ARG A 288 -12.03 18.82 -28.15
C ARG A 288 -11.25 20.08 -27.72
N ALA A 289 -9.95 19.90 -27.50
CA ALA A 289 -8.99 20.96 -27.16
C ALA A 289 -8.40 21.60 -28.43
N MET A 290 -7.12 21.39 -28.74
CA MET A 290 -6.46 21.91 -29.96
C MET A 290 -6.94 21.26 -31.27
N SER A 291 -7.62 20.12 -31.19
CA SER A 291 -8.22 19.39 -32.32
C SER A 291 -9.66 19.83 -32.65
N LEU A 292 -10.14 20.89 -32.02
CA LEU A 292 -11.48 21.43 -32.27
C LEU A 292 -11.54 22.09 -33.65
N ASP A 293 -12.39 21.55 -34.52
CA ASP A 293 -12.52 22.00 -35.91
C ASP A 293 -13.24 23.37 -36.05
N ALA A 294 -13.83 23.86 -34.96
CA ALA A 294 -14.64 25.08 -34.93
C ALA A 294 -14.03 26.17 -34.02
N PRO A 295 -14.17 27.46 -34.38
CA PRO A 295 -13.61 28.58 -33.62
C PRO A 295 -14.37 28.80 -32.30
N LEU A 296 -13.70 28.85 -31.14
CA LEU A 296 -14.33 29.17 -29.83
C LEU A 296 -15.18 30.44 -29.82
N VAL A 297 -14.69 31.50 -30.45
CA VAL A 297 -15.33 32.81 -30.53
C VAL A 297 -15.41 33.24 -31.99
N LYS A 298 -16.38 34.11 -32.30
CA LYS A 298 -16.51 34.73 -33.61
C LYS A 298 -16.76 36.21 -33.47
N ARG A 299 -16.33 36.99 -34.46
CA ARG A 299 -16.62 38.41 -34.51
C ARG A 299 -18.08 38.62 -34.89
N HIS A 300 -18.82 39.36 -34.07
CA HIS A 300 -20.16 39.82 -34.40
C HIS A 300 -20.21 41.35 -34.28
N ARG A 301 -20.25 42.04 -35.43
CA ARG A 301 -20.15 43.50 -35.52
C ARG A 301 -18.84 43.97 -34.86
N HIS A 302 -18.93 44.71 -33.74
CA HIS A 302 -17.81 45.31 -33.03
C HIS A 302 -17.38 44.54 -31.78
N ALA A 303 -17.95 43.36 -31.53
CA ALA A 303 -17.67 42.55 -30.35
C ALA A 303 -17.33 41.09 -30.73
N TRP A 304 -16.61 40.42 -29.84
CA TRP A 304 -16.45 38.97 -29.88
C TRP A 304 -17.62 38.32 -29.15
N VAL A 305 -18.12 37.23 -29.69
CA VAL A 305 -19.19 36.42 -29.09
C VAL A 305 -18.79 34.95 -29.13
N PRO A 306 -19.27 34.12 -28.18
CA PRO A 306 -19.09 32.67 -28.27
C PRO A 306 -19.62 32.13 -29.61
N ALA A 307 -18.96 31.12 -30.15
CA ALA A 307 -19.42 30.46 -31.35
C ALA A 307 -20.54 29.44 -31.07
N ALA A 308 -21.19 28.98 -32.14
CA ALA A 308 -22.37 28.11 -32.03
C ALA A 308 -22.10 26.84 -31.21
N HIS A 309 -20.97 26.17 -31.43
CA HIS A 309 -20.64 24.94 -30.72
C HIS A 309 -20.47 25.14 -29.20
N VAL A 310 -20.07 26.33 -28.74
CA VAL A 310 -20.00 26.64 -27.30
C VAL A 310 -21.41 26.67 -26.72
N HIS A 311 -22.37 27.27 -27.43
CA HIS A 311 -23.78 27.24 -27.04
C HIS A 311 -24.38 25.83 -27.08
N GLU A 312 -24.01 25.02 -28.09
CA GLU A 312 -24.46 23.62 -28.20
C GLU A 312 -23.94 22.78 -27.03
N ALA A 313 -22.66 22.93 -26.67
CA ALA A 313 -22.07 22.23 -25.53
C ALA A 313 -22.73 22.64 -24.20
N VAL A 314 -23.05 23.93 -24.02
CA VAL A 314 -23.86 24.38 -22.86
C VAL A 314 -25.27 23.78 -22.88
N GLY A 315 -25.91 23.73 -24.05
CA GLY A 315 -27.23 23.11 -24.20
C GLY A 315 -27.21 21.62 -23.81
N GLN A 316 -26.17 20.89 -24.21
CA GLN A 316 -25.96 19.50 -23.81
C GLN A 316 -25.80 19.37 -22.29
N ALA A 317 -24.96 20.21 -21.67
CA ALA A 317 -24.80 20.23 -20.21
C ALA A 317 -26.11 20.54 -19.47
N VAL A 318 -26.92 21.48 -19.98
CA VAL A 318 -28.24 21.79 -19.42
C VAL A 318 -29.18 20.59 -19.50
N ASN A 319 -29.19 19.85 -20.61
CA ASN A 319 -30.02 18.65 -20.74
C ASN A 319 -29.68 17.59 -19.70
N TYR A 320 -28.38 17.38 -19.41
CA TYR A 320 -27.98 16.50 -18.32
C TYR A 320 -28.47 17.01 -16.96
N LEU A 321 -28.36 18.31 -16.68
CA LEU A 321 -28.86 18.88 -15.43
C LEU A 321 -30.37 18.68 -15.26
N VAL A 322 -31.15 18.82 -16.34
CA VAL A 322 -32.59 18.52 -16.34
C VAL A 322 -32.83 17.05 -16.01
N GLY A 323 -32.15 16.12 -16.69
CA GLY A 323 -32.28 14.69 -16.41
C GLY A 323 -31.94 14.33 -14.96
N LEU A 324 -30.90 14.97 -14.40
CA LEU A 324 -30.48 14.80 -13.00
C LEU A 324 -31.50 15.35 -11.99
N ASP A 325 -32.17 16.45 -12.33
CA ASP A 325 -33.24 17.04 -11.51
C ASP A 325 -34.48 16.14 -11.52
N GLU A 326 -34.88 15.64 -12.70
CA GLU A 326 -36.03 14.74 -12.89
C GLU A 326 -35.86 13.40 -12.18
N HIS A 327 -34.64 12.85 -12.15
CA HIS A 327 -34.34 11.55 -11.54
C HIS A 327 -33.75 11.66 -10.13
N ARG A 328 -33.79 12.84 -9.51
CA ARG A 328 -33.13 13.12 -8.22
C ARG A 328 -33.46 12.11 -7.13
N ALA A 329 -34.74 11.76 -6.95
CA ALA A 329 -35.16 10.87 -5.88
C ALA A 329 -34.48 9.51 -5.98
N ARG A 330 -34.50 8.91 -7.18
CA ARG A 330 -33.86 7.65 -7.51
C ARG A 330 -32.34 7.73 -7.34
N ILE A 331 -31.70 8.77 -7.87
CA ILE A 331 -30.24 8.94 -7.76
C ILE A 331 -29.80 9.04 -6.30
N ARG A 332 -30.56 9.78 -5.47
CA ARG A 332 -30.26 9.91 -4.05
C ARG A 332 -30.44 8.59 -3.31
N GLU A 333 -31.50 7.84 -3.59
CA GLU A 333 -31.80 6.57 -2.93
C GLU A 333 -30.82 5.46 -3.33
N GLU A 334 -30.51 5.34 -4.63
CA GLU A 334 -29.65 4.27 -5.16
C GLU A 334 -28.16 4.58 -4.99
N LEU A 335 -27.75 5.86 -5.11
CA LEU A 335 -26.34 6.25 -5.21
C LEU A 335 -25.87 7.18 -4.08
N GLY A 336 -26.78 7.73 -3.27
CA GLY A 336 -26.41 8.67 -2.20
C GLY A 336 -25.93 10.04 -2.69
N ILE A 337 -26.11 10.36 -3.97
CA ILE A 337 -25.62 11.59 -4.60
C ILE A 337 -26.70 12.67 -4.56
N GLU A 338 -26.34 13.90 -4.18
CA GLU A 338 -27.26 15.05 -4.22
C GLU A 338 -27.16 15.78 -5.57
N THR A 339 -28.26 15.78 -6.34
CA THR A 339 -28.31 16.41 -7.67
C THR A 339 -29.08 17.74 -7.69
N ARG A 340 -29.80 18.13 -6.65
CA ARG A 340 -30.60 19.39 -6.63
C ARG A 340 -29.75 20.64 -6.87
N ARG A 341 -28.51 20.61 -6.40
CA ARG A 341 -27.53 21.70 -6.56
C ARG A 341 -26.47 21.34 -7.61
N ALA A 342 -26.78 20.40 -8.50
CA ALA A 342 -25.86 20.00 -9.53
C ALA A 342 -25.51 21.18 -10.43
N GLY A 343 -24.22 21.33 -10.71
CA GLY A 343 -23.70 22.23 -11.72
C GLY A 343 -23.02 21.46 -12.83
N ALA A 344 -22.67 22.15 -13.90
CA ALA A 344 -21.90 21.62 -14.99
C ALA A 344 -20.73 22.53 -15.35
N LEU A 345 -19.63 21.93 -15.77
CA LEU A 345 -18.49 22.59 -16.38
C LEU A 345 -18.38 22.08 -17.82
N VAL A 346 -18.40 22.98 -18.79
CA VAL A 346 -18.08 22.69 -20.18
C VAL A 346 -16.62 23.04 -20.39
N LEU A 347 -15.81 22.05 -20.72
CA LEU A 347 -14.40 22.24 -21.04
C LEU A 347 -14.23 22.17 -22.56
N VAL A 348 -13.89 23.30 -23.19
CA VAL A 348 -13.92 23.41 -24.66
C VAL A 348 -12.74 24.21 -25.21
N GLY A 349 -12.05 23.61 -26.16
CA GLY A 349 -11.01 24.22 -26.97
C GLY A 349 -9.85 24.84 -26.20
N HIS A 350 -9.01 25.53 -26.97
CA HIS A 350 -7.82 26.19 -26.47
C HIS A 350 -7.67 27.55 -27.16
N PRO A 351 -7.29 28.64 -26.46
CA PRO A 351 -7.13 29.96 -27.09
C PRO A 351 -6.14 29.97 -28.27
N GLY A 352 -5.15 29.06 -28.25
CA GLY A 352 -4.21 28.85 -29.37
C GLY A 352 -4.84 28.43 -30.70
N LEU A 353 -6.14 28.10 -30.74
CA LEU A 353 -6.92 27.97 -31.98
C LEU A 353 -7.15 29.30 -32.70
N HIS A 354 -6.97 30.42 -32.01
CA HIS A 354 -7.17 31.78 -32.52
C HIS A 354 -5.87 32.59 -32.46
N PRO A 355 -4.87 32.28 -33.30
CA PRO A 355 -3.59 32.99 -33.28
C PRO A 355 -3.73 34.50 -33.56
N ASP A 356 -4.78 34.90 -34.29
CA ASP A 356 -5.07 36.29 -34.64
C ASP A 356 -5.93 37.04 -33.61
N VAL A 357 -6.38 36.37 -32.55
CA VAL A 357 -7.19 36.97 -31.48
C VAL A 357 -6.39 36.94 -30.18
N PRO A 358 -6.19 38.09 -29.50
CA PRO A 358 -5.54 38.09 -28.20
C PRO A 358 -6.24 37.13 -27.23
N GLU A 359 -5.48 36.30 -26.53
CA GLU A 359 -6.03 35.34 -25.55
C GLU A 359 -6.98 36.02 -24.55
N GLY A 360 -6.64 37.22 -24.09
CA GLY A 360 -7.48 38.00 -23.19
C GLY A 360 -8.87 38.32 -23.74
N GLU A 361 -9.03 38.50 -25.05
CA GLU A 361 -10.33 38.72 -25.69
C GLU A 361 -11.17 37.44 -25.75
N VAL A 362 -10.53 36.30 -26.01
CA VAL A 362 -11.19 34.98 -25.95
C VAL A 362 -11.70 34.72 -24.54
N ASN A 363 -10.82 34.89 -23.54
CA ASN A 363 -11.16 34.67 -22.13
C ASN A 363 -12.25 35.65 -21.66
N GLU A 364 -12.18 36.94 -22.04
CA GLU A 364 -13.20 37.92 -21.68
C GLU A 364 -14.57 37.61 -22.30
N THR A 365 -14.57 37.11 -23.54
CA THR A 365 -15.80 36.69 -24.22
C THR A 365 -16.47 35.54 -23.49
N LEU A 366 -15.70 34.52 -23.09
CA LEU A 366 -16.22 33.37 -22.34
C LEU A 366 -16.60 33.75 -20.90
N ARG A 367 -15.85 34.65 -20.25
CA ARG A 367 -16.20 35.19 -18.93
C ARG A 367 -17.52 35.95 -18.96
N THR A 368 -17.73 36.78 -19.99
CA THR A 368 -19.01 37.46 -20.22
C THR A 368 -20.12 36.46 -20.48
N PHE A 369 -19.83 35.37 -21.20
CA PHE A 369 -20.79 34.29 -21.42
C PHE A 369 -21.20 33.60 -20.10
N ASN A 370 -20.23 33.27 -19.26
CA ASN A 370 -20.44 32.70 -17.94
C ASN A 370 -21.27 33.60 -17.00
N SER A 371 -21.27 34.92 -17.22
CA SER A 371 -22.04 35.84 -16.37
C SER A 371 -23.57 35.68 -16.47
N HIS A 372 -24.08 35.03 -17.53
CA HIS A 372 -25.52 34.87 -17.75
C HIS A 372 -26.01 33.42 -17.84
N VAL A 373 -25.12 32.45 -17.99
CA VAL A 373 -25.48 31.02 -17.85
C VAL A 373 -25.51 30.64 -16.38
N THR A 374 -26.62 30.04 -15.93
CA THR A 374 -26.80 29.65 -14.52
C THR A 374 -26.53 28.15 -14.39
N ARG A 375 -25.80 27.74 -13.34
CA ARG A 375 -25.37 26.34 -13.07
C ARG A 375 -24.39 25.74 -14.07
N VAL A 376 -24.13 26.37 -15.22
CA VAL A 376 -23.13 25.94 -16.20
C VAL A 376 -21.99 26.94 -16.24
N GLU A 377 -20.76 26.45 -16.23
CA GLU A 377 -19.53 27.23 -16.39
C GLU A 377 -18.83 26.75 -17.66
N VAL A 378 -18.30 27.65 -18.48
CA VAL A 378 -17.48 27.32 -19.67
C VAL A 378 -16.04 27.72 -19.40
N LEU A 379 -15.11 26.79 -19.56
CA LEU A 379 -13.68 27.05 -19.47
C LEU A 379 -12.95 26.50 -20.68
N THR A 380 -11.85 27.15 -21.05
CA THR A 380 -10.88 26.56 -21.98
C THR A 380 -9.95 25.59 -21.26
N TYR A 381 -9.35 24.66 -22.00
CA TYR A 381 -8.33 23.77 -21.43
C TYR A 381 -7.11 24.54 -20.91
N LYS A 382 -6.75 25.66 -21.55
CA LYS A 382 -5.66 26.50 -21.08
C LYS A 382 -5.96 27.10 -19.71
N GLU A 383 -7.15 27.66 -19.53
CA GLU A 383 -7.55 28.23 -18.24
C GLU A 383 -7.59 27.16 -17.13
N LEU A 384 -8.02 25.94 -17.45
CA LEU A 384 -7.99 24.81 -16.52
C LEU A 384 -6.55 24.49 -16.09
N LEU A 385 -5.62 24.35 -17.05
CA LEU A 385 -4.21 24.07 -16.79
C LEU A 385 -3.58 25.19 -15.96
N ASP A 386 -3.76 26.45 -16.36
CA ASP A 386 -3.21 27.61 -15.66
C ASP A 386 -3.72 27.71 -14.21
N ASN A 387 -5.00 27.37 -13.98
CA ASN A 387 -5.59 27.29 -12.64
C ASN A 387 -4.96 26.18 -11.80
N ALA A 388 -4.77 24.99 -12.39
CA ALA A 388 -4.15 23.85 -11.72
C ALA A 388 -2.67 24.12 -11.37
N GLU A 389 -1.92 24.75 -12.27
CA GLU A 389 -0.53 25.18 -12.02
C GLU A 389 -0.43 26.16 -10.86
N ARG A 390 -1.29 27.19 -10.84
CA ARG A 390 -1.34 28.13 -9.72
C ARG A 390 -1.67 27.42 -8.40
N SER A 391 -2.57 26.45 -8.42
CA SER A 391 -2.90 25.65 -7.24
C SER A 391 -1.73 24.78 -6.76
N LEU A 392 -0.90 24.27 -7.67
CA LEU A 392 0.30 23.52 -7.32
C LEU A 392 1.39 24.43 -6.75
N ALA A 393 1.63 25.58 -7.38
CA ALA A 393 2.63 26.55 -6.96
C ALA A 393 2.30 27.19 -5.60
N GLY A 394 1.02 27.49 -5.34
CA GLY A 394 0.55 28.03 -4.06
C GLY A 394 0.63 27.04 -2.88
N GLY A 395 0.94 25.76 -3.14
CA GLY A 395 1.24 24.76 -2.12
C GLY A 395 2.71 24.72 -1.68
N VAL A 396 3.57 25.50 -2.33
CA VAL A 396 4.98 25.66 -1.97
C VAL A 396 5.12 26.98 -1.20
N GLU A 397 5.08 26.93 0.13
CA GLU A 397 5.51 28.09 0.92
C GLU A 397 7.01 28.37 0.61
N PRO A 398 7.40 29.62 0.32
CA PRO A 398 8.80 29.97 0.24
C PRO A 398 9.42 29.86 1.65
N VAL A 399 10.46 29.04 1.77
CA VAL A 399 11.31 28.91 2.97
C VAL A 399 12.21 30.13 3.12
#